data_AF-A0A9J7HLS5-F1
#
_entry.id   AF-A0A9J7HLS5-F1
#
_cell.length_a   1.000
_cell.length_b   1.000
_cell.length_c   1.000
_cell.angle_alpha   90.00
_cell.angle_beta   90.00
_cell.angle_gamma   90.00
#
_symmetry.space_group_name_H-M   'P 1'
#
loop_
_entity.id
_entity.type
_entity.pdbx_description
1 polymer ?
#
loop_
_entity_poly.entity_id
_entity_poly.type
_entity_poly.pdbx_seq_one_letter_code
_entity_poly.pdbx_strand_id
1 'polypeptide(L)'
;MTGNYMHDAERNVSFLVGFNQESFEPFWWENAEPLWITATKAGKAVNMYYWPGCQVPIRNYVPNKCIELTDLPSFENMLNSIDEIVQLFGDDVIDMAGLYYQKVDIWGHRYGPESELVRDKVLEVDTMLGYLRQKLTDTGLDQSVNVIILSDHGMASLPDYSATSGYISLKDYVDVNDLKKPTLYSDMLVHIWPKDGLLEKVHSDLLNVPHSIVLKKEEIPEDWHYKRGKYVPPLLLVMQYPWLVFEDAAIPWTWDNATQFPRGSHGFSNSRMDMKGVFMAFGPDFRKGYEAGAIDIVDEYQLMCRLLDIIPLPNNGTWSRVEGMLLDGAISGTVSQHACVVSTFVIVQFMSIYFSVYCLLY
;
A
#
# COMPACT_ATOMS: atom_id res chain seq x y z
N MET A 1 -5.84 1.13 9.02
CA MET A 1 -6.38 0.19 8.03
C MET A 1 -5.83 -1.20 8.33
N THR A 2 -6.61 -2.28 8.17
CA THR A 2 -6.17 -3.66 8.43
C THR A 2 -6.44 -4.62 7.26
N GLY A 3 -7.03 -4.12 6.16
CA GLY A 3 -7.29 -4.90 4.96
C GLY A 3 -8.06 -4.07 3.92
N ASN A 4 -8.15 -4.60 2.70
CA ASN A 4 -8.95 -4.02 1.61
C ASN A 4 -10.46 -4.16 1.85
N TYR A 5 -10.84 -5.07 2.75
CA TYR A 5 -12.17 -5.16 3.30
C TYR A 5 -12.09 -5.07 4.84
N MET A 6 -12.89 -4.19 5.45
CA MET A 6 -12.96 -4.05 6.91
C MET A 6 -14.40 -3.77 7.36
N HIS A 7 -14.66 -3.96 8.64
CA HIS A 7 -15.94 -3.63 9.25
C HIS A 7 -15.71 -2.86 10.56
N ASP A 8 -16.44 -1.76 10.75
CA ASP A 8 -16.49 -1.03 12.02
C ASP A 8 -17.73 -1.50 12.78
N ALA A 9 -17.53 -2.34 13.80
CA ALA A 9 -18.63 -2.93 14.57
C ALA A 9 -19.41 -1.90 15.40
N GLU A 10 -18.81 -0.75 15.75
CA GLU A 10 -19.49 0.31 16.50
C GLU A 10 -20.44 1.10 15.60
N ARG A 11 -20.00 1.39 14.37
CA ARG A 11 -20.76 2.16 13.38
C ARG A 11 -21.67 1.27 12.52
N ASN A 12 -21.43 -0.04 12.52
CA ASN A 12 -22.10 -1.02 11.68
C ASN A 12 -22.01 -0.67 10.17
N VAL A 13 -20.80 -0.30 9.73
CA VAL A 13 -20.48 0.04 8.34
C VAL A 13 -19.26 -0.74 7.89
N SER A 14 -19.15 -0.96 6.58
CA SER A 14 -18.06 -1.72 5.98
C SER A 14 -17.25 -0.86 5.03
N PHE A 15 -15.94 -1.08 5.05
CA PHE A 15 -15.00 -0.52 4.09
C PHE A 15 -14.75 -1.56 3.00
N LEU A 16 -14.89 -1.16 1.74
CA LEU A 16 -14.37 -1.90 0.61
C LEU A 16 -13.46 -0.96 -0.17
N VAL A 17 -12.26 -1.41 -0.47
CA VAL A 17 -11.31 -0.65 -1.27
C VAL A 17 -11.86 -0.36 -2.68
N GLY A 18 -11.54 0.82 -3.22
CA GLY A 18 -11.87 1.18 -4.61
C GLY A 18 -12.40 2.60 -4.73
N PHE A 19 -13.19 2.85 -5.76
CA PHE A 19 -13.72 4.17 -6.10
C PHE A 19 -15.10 4.46 -5.46
N ASN A 20 -15.43 3.77 -4.37
CA ASN A 20 -16.72 3.95 -3.67
C ASN A 20 -16.59 5.04 -2.58
N GLN A 21 -17.66 5.81 -2.39
CA GLN A 21 -17.66 6.96 -1.49
C GLN A 21 -17.46 6.55 -0.02
N GLU A 22 -17.95 5.37 0.36
CA GLU A 22 -17.85 4.84 1.73
C GLU A 22 -16.39 4.60 2.15
N SER A 23 -15.51 4.30 1.18
CA SER A 23 -14.07 4.16 1.43
C SER A 23 -13.39 5.50 1.73
N PHE A 24 -13.99 6.63 1.34
CA PHE A 24 -13.42 7.97 1.54
C PHE A 24 -13.89 8.64 2.84
N GLU A 25 -14.66 7.94 3.65
CA GLU A 25 -15.07 8.43 4.96
C GLU A 25 -13.86 8.58 5.90
N PRO A 26 -13.55 9.78 6.44
CA PRO A 26 -12.32 10.05 7.17
C PRO A 26 -12.08 9.13 8.37
N PHE A 27 -13.13 8.67 9.05
CA PHE A 27 -13.02 7.86 10.26
C PHE A 27 -12.27 6.52 10.06
N TRP A 28 -12.17 6.01 8.83
CA TRP A 28 -11.34 4.84 8.51
C TRP A 28 -9.83 5.14 8.64
N TRP A 29 -9.46 6.39 8.37
CA TRP A 29 -8.11 6.88 8.15
C TRP A 29 -7.54 7.64 9.36
N GLU A 30 -8.37 8.00 10.34
CA GLU A 30 -7.98 8.79 11.51
C GLU A 30 -7.00 8.09 12.47
N ASN A 31 -6.87 6.76 12.42
CA ASN A 31 -6.07 6.00 13.40
C ASN A 31 -4.56 6.26 13.32
N ALA A 32 -4.08 6.87 12.23
CA ALA A 32 -2.68 7.23 12.04
C ALA A 32 -2.58 8.51 11.20
N GLU A 33 -1.41 9.14 11.21
CA GLU A 33 -1.13 10.32 10.38
C GLU A 33 -0.20 9.91 9.22
N PRO A 34 -0.63 10.08 7.94
CA PRO A 34 0.23 9.83 6.80
C PRO A 34 1.27 10.94 6.63
N LEU A 35 2.37 10.60 5.96
CA LEU A 35 3.50 11.49 5.70
C LEU A 35 3.11 12.85 5.12
N TRP A 36 2.19 12.87 4.15
CA TRP A 36 1.78 14.13 3.52
C TRP A 36 1.12 15.09 4.51
N ILE A 37 0.40 14.60 5.54
CA ILE A 37 -0.13 15.47 6.61
C ILE A 37 1.00 15.97 7.49
N THR A 38 1.93 15.09 7.90
CA THR A 38 3.08 15.50 8.73
C THR A 38 3.89 16.59 8.02
N ALA A 39 4.13 16.43 6.72
CA ALA A 39 4.80 17.42 5.87
C ALA A 39 4.00 18.72 5.77
N THR A 40 2.70 18.67 5.45
CA THR A 40 1.84 19.86 5.39
C THR A 40 1.80 20.62 6.72
N LYS A 41 1.73 19.92 7.86
CA LYS A 41 1.77 20.53 9.20
C LYS A 41 3.11 21.21 9.50
N ALA A 42 4.19 20.70 8.92
CA ALA A 42 5.52 21.30 9.00
C ALA A 42 5.73 22.44 7.98
N GLY A 43 4.68 22.87 7.27
CA GLY A 43 4.72 23.97 6.31
C GLY A 43 5.23 23.59 4.92
N LYS A 44 5.33 22.28 4.61
CA LYS A 44 5.74 21.78 3.30
C LYS A 44 4.57 21.75 2.32
N ALA A 45 4.81 22.12 1.07
CA ALA A 45 3.86 22.00 -0.02
C ALA A 45 3.91 20.60 -0.63
N VAL A 46 2.79 19.88 -0.59
CA VAL A 46 2.70 18.46 -0.97
C VAL A 46 1.68 18.25 -2.08
N ASN A 47 2.10 17.64 -3.18
CA ASN A 47 1.20 17.22 -4.26
C ASN A 47 1.15 15.70 -4.38
N MET A 48 -0.06 15.14 -4.49
CA MET A 48 -0.27 13.70 -4.63
C MET A 48 -0.97 13.40 -5.96
N TYR A 49 -0.42 12.48 -6.73
CA TYR A 49 -0.87 12.10 -8.07
C TYR A 49 -1.30 10.64 -8.05
N TYR A 50 -2.60 10.42 -8.16
CA TYR A 50 -3.27 9.11 -8.13
C TYR A 50 -3.05 8.33 -6.84
N TRP A 51 -2.50 8.97 -5.80
CA TRP A 51 -2.15 8.30 -4.55
C TRP A 51 -3.42 7.91 -3.79
N PRO A 52 -3.59 6.63 -3.42
CA PRO A 52 -4.79 6.20 -2.73
C PRO A 52 -4.98 6.92 -1.39
N GLY A 53 -6.15 7.56 -1.23
CA GLY A 53 -6.51 8.29 -0.02
C GLY A 53 -6.10 9.76 -0.01
N CYS A 54 -5.46 10.32 -1.07
CA CYS A 54 -5.14 11.75 -1.11
C CYS A 54 -6.37 12.67 -1.13
N GLN A 55 -7.51 12.13 -1.57
CA GLN A 55 -8.81 12.83 -1.63
C GLN A 55 -9.54 12.86 -0.29
N VAL A 56 -9.11 12.02 0.66
CA VAL A 56 -9.77 11.91 1.96
C VAL A 56 -9.31 13.06 2.86
N PRO A 57 -10.23 13.83 3.47
CA PRO A 57 -9.87 14.88 4.41
C PRO A 57 -9.50 14.29 5.78
N ILE A 58 -8.39 13.57 5.84
CA ILE A 58 -7.87 12.92 7.05
C ILE A 58 -7.46 14.01 8.05
N ARG A 59 -7.97 13.97 9.28
CA ARG A 59 -7.69 14.96 10.33
C ARG A 59 -8.00 16.40 9.91
N ASN A 60 -8.91 16.60 8.96
CA ASN A 60 -9.22 17.88 8.29
C ASN A 60 -8.07 18.48 7.48
N TYR A 61 -7.09 17.67 7.06
CA TYR A 61 -6.05 18.07 6.13
C TYR A 61 -6.27 17.41 4.76
N VAL A 62 -5.86 18.12 3.71
CA VAL A 62 -5.73 17.64 2.34
C VAL A 62 -4.39 18.12 1.79
N PRO A 63 -3.76 17.42 0.83
CA PRO A 63 -2.56 17.92 0.17
C PRO A 63 -2.85 19.22 -0.59
N ASN A 64 -1.80 19.96 -0.96
CA ASN A 64 -1.91 21.16 -1.81
C ASN A 64 -2.58 20.85 -3.15
N LYS A 65 -2.29 19.65 -3.69
CA LYS A 65 -2.97 19.08 -4.85
C LYS A 65 -3.18 17.58 -4.64
N CYS A 66 -4.36 17.08 -4.99
CA CYS A 66 -4.63 15.66 -5.16
C CYS A 66 -5.23 15.47 -6.56
N ILE A 67 -4.55 14.68 -7.40
CA ILE A 67 -5.19 14.09 -8.58
C ILE A 67 -5.73 12.74 -8.13
N GLU A 68 -7.04 12.62 -8.05
CA GLU A 68 -7.70 11.41 -7.58
C GLU A 68 -7.48 10.27 -8.59
N LEU A 69 -7.30 9.05 -8.09
CA LEU A 69 -7.39 7.85 -8.91
C LEU A 69 -8.88 7.53 -9.06
N THR A 70 -9.50 8.00 -10.15
CA THR A 70 -10.89 7.67 -10.52
C THR A 70 -10.97 6.57 -11.57
N ASP A 71 -9.91 6.44 -12.36
CA ASP A 71 -9.71 5.52 -13.46
C ASP A 71 -8.21 5.24 -13.63
N LEU A 72 -7.84 4.28 -14.48
CA LEU A 72 -6.44 3.95 -14.70
C LEU A 72 -5.77 5.00 -15.58
N PRO A 73 -4.77 5.75 -15.06
CA PRO A 73 -4.12 6.80 -15.85
C PRO A 73 -3.45 6.20 -17.09
N SER A 74 -3.59 6.87 -18.22
CA SER A 74 -2.84 6.50 -19.43
C SER A 74 -1.34 6.74 -19.23
N PHE A 75 -0.51 6.11 -20.08
CA PHE A 75 0.93 6.38 -20.04
C PHE A 75 1.24 7.87 -20.26
N GLU A 76 0.49 8.54 -21.14
CA GLU A 76 0.61 9.98 -21.36
C GLU A 76 0.22 10.79 -20.11
N ASN A 77 -0.81 10.38 -19.36
CA ASN A 77 -1.14 11.05 -18.08
C ASN A 77 -0.01 10.95 -17.07
N MET A 78 0.71 9.83 -17.04
CA MET A 78 1.89 9.66 -16.16
C MET A 78 3.04 10.58 -16.58
N LEU A 79 3.34 10.67 -17.88
CA LEU A 79 4.37 11.59 -18.39
C LEU A 79 4.02 13.05 -18.12
N ASN A 80 2.76 13.45 -18.34
CA ASN A 80 2.29 14.79 -18.04
C ASN A 80 2.39 15.12 -16.54
N SER A 81 2.14 14.14 -15.67
CA SER A 81 2.32 14.30 -14.23
C SER A 81 3.80 14.48 -13.87
N ILE A 82 4.71 13.73 -14.50
CA ILE A 82 6.16 13.91 -14.34
C ILE A 82 6.61 15.30 -14.78
N ASP A 83 6.12 15.77 -15.94
CA ASP A 83 6.43 17.11 -16.45
C ASP A 83 6.01 18.20 -15.47
N GLU A 84 4.79 18.12 -14.96
CA GLU A 84 4.27 19.06 -13.97
C GLU A 84 5.07 19.00 -12.66
N ILE A 85 5.35 17.80 -12.14
CA ILE A 85 6.13 17.61 -10.91
C ILE A 85 7.52 18.27 -11.06
N VAL A 86 8.22 17.98 -12.15
CA VAL A 86 9.56 18.54 -12.42
C VAL A 86 9.49 20.06 -12.54
N GLN A 87 8.49 20.60 -13.24
CA GLN A 87 8.30 22.05 -13.33
C GLN A 87 8.07 22.67 -11.95
N LEU A 88 7.18 22.12 -11.13
CA LEU A 88 6.84 22.67 -9.83
C LEU A 88 8.01 22.62 -8.82
N PHE A 89 8.89 21.61 -8.93
CA PHE A 89 10.15 21.62 -8.20
C PHE A 89 11.11 22.71 -8.69
N GLY A 90 11.23 22.88 -10.01
CA GLY A 90 12.06 23.93 -10.61
C GLY A 90 11.61 25.35 -10.26
N ASP A 91 10.30 25.53 -10.10
CA ASP A 91 9.67 26.80 -9.71
C ASP A 91 9.62 27.02 -8.18
N ASP A 92 10.17 26.09 -7.37
CA ASP A 92 10.16 26.12 -5.90
C ASP A 92 8.75 26.22 -5.30
N VAL A 93 7.78 25.55 -5.94
CA VAL A 93 6.35 25.58 -5.55
C VAL A 93 5.99 24.41 -4.63
N ILE A 94 6.68 23.28 -4.73
CA ILE A 94 6.41 22.07 -3.95
C ILE A 94 7.67 21.51 -3.29
N ASP A 95 7.49 20.88 -2.13
CA ASP A 95 8.54 20.18 -1.38
C ASP A 95 8.49 18.66 -1.58
N MET A 96 7.30 18.12 -1.90
CA MET A 96 7.05 16.69 -2.01
C MET A 96 6.04 16.40 -3.11
N ALA A 97 6.33 15.37 -3.91
CA ALA A 97 5.35 14.76 -4.80
C ALA A 97 5.26 13.24 -4.60
N GLY A 98 4.04 12.69 -4.57
CA GLY A 98 3.79 11.25 -4.65
C GLY A 98 3.12 10.90 -5.98
N LEU A 99 3.64 9.90 -6.70
CA LEU A 99 3.09 9.42 -7.97
C LEU A 99 2.82 7.92 -7.90
N TYR A 100 1.56 7.54 -8.10
CA TYR A 100 1.10 6.17 -7.97
C TYR A 100 0.81 5.52 -9.34
N TYR A 101 1.30 4.30 -9.56
CA TYR A 101 1.06 3.54 -10.80
C TYR A 101 0.57 2.12 -10.51
N GLN A 102 -0.70 1.87 -10.84
CA GLN A 102 -1.39 0.63 -10.47
C GLN A 102 -1.22 -0.53 -11.47
N LYS A 103 -0.81 -0.28 -12.71
CA LYS A 103 -1.00 -1.27 -13.79
C LYS A 103 -0.14 -2.54 -13.62
N VAL A 104 1.01 -2.48 -12.97
CA VAL A 104 1.83 -3.69 -12.73
C VAL A 104 1.03 -4.70 -11.91
N ASP A 105 0.35 -4.23 -10.85
CA ASP A 105 -0.46 -5.07 -9.98
C ASP A 105 -1.68 -5.66 -10.71
N ILE A 106 -2.44 -4.83 -11.40
CA ILE A 106 -3.63 -5.27 -12.15
C ILE A 106 -3.25 -6.33 -13.20
N TRP A 107 -2.15 -6.13 -13.92
CA TRP A 107 -1.67 -7.11 -14.88
C TRP A 107 -1.09 -8.35 -14.19
N GLY A 108 -0.47 -8.19 -13.01
CA GLY A 108 0.00 -9.29 -12.16
C GLY A 108 -1.14 -10.20 -11.75
N HIS A 109 -2.25 -9.64 -11.26
CA HIS A 109 -3.45 -10.39 -10.96
C HIS A 109 -4.02 -11.07 -12.20
N ARG A 110 -4.15 -10.34 -13.31
CA ARG A 110 -4.81 -10.85 -14.52
C ARG A 110 -4.02 -11.97 -15.20
N TYR A 111 -2.72 -11.78 -15.37
CA TYR A 111 -1.90 -12.63 -16.24
C TYR A 111 -0.85 -13.46 -15.49
N GLY A 112 -0.60 -13.16 -14.22
CA GLY A 112 0.44 -13.77 -13.40
C GLY A 112 1.75 -12.97 -13.49
N PRO A 113 2.54 -12.94 -12.41
CA PRO A 113 3.74 -12.09 -12.30
C PRO A 113 4.82 -12.41 -13.34
N GLU A 114 4.89 -13.66 -13.81
CA GLU A 114 5.87 -14.12 -14.79
C GLU A 114 5.43 -13.93 -16.27
N SER A 115 4.31 -13.24 -16.50
CA SER A 115 3.78 -13.07 -17.86
C SER A 115 4.50 -11.98 -18.65
N GLU A 116 4.57 -12.14 -19.98
CA GLU A 116 5.11 -11.10 -20.86
C GLU A 116 4.32 -9.79 -20.75
N LEU A 117 3.02 -9.87 -20.44
CA LEU A 117 2.16 -8.71 -20.28
C LEU A 117 2.49 -7.91 -19.01
N VAL A 118 2.93 -8.57 -17.94
CA VAL A 118 3.47 -7.88 -16.75
C VAL A 118 4.84 -7.29 -17.08
N ARG A 119 5.70 -8.02 -17.80
CA ARG A 119 6.99 -7.50 -18.27
C ARG A 119 6.82 -6.20 -19.04
N ASP A 120 5.82 -6.10 -19.92
CA ASP A 120 5.53 -4.86 -20.66
C ASP A 120 5.15 -3.70 -19.74
N LYS A 121 4.42 -3.94 -18.64
CA LYS A 121 4.10 -2.90 -17.65
C LYS A 121 5.30 -2.50 -16.81
N VAL A 122 6.19 -3.42 -16.49
CA VAL A 122 7.47 -3.09 -15.86
C VAL A 122 8.35 -2.25 -16.79
N LEU A 123 8.32 -2.49 -18.10
CA LEU A 123 9.02 -1.65 -19.08
C LEU A 123 8.42 -0.25 -19.21
N GLU A 124 7.10 -0.09 -19.07
CA GLU A 124 6.47 1.23 -18.97
C GLU A 124 7.01 1.98 -17.74
N VAL A 125 7.12 1.31 -16.59
CA VAL A 125 7.72 1.85 -15.37
C VAL A 125 9.17 2.30 -15.59
N ASP A 126 10.00 1.43 -16.15
CA ASP A 126 11.41 1.75 -16.48
C ASP A 126 11.50 2.98 -17.39
N THR A 127 10.64 3.06 -18.41
CA THR A 127 10.58 4.20 -19.34
C THR A 127 10.21 5.50 -18.61
N MET A 128 9.22 5.46 -17.71
CA MET A 128 8.84 6.63 -16.90
C MET A 128 9.97 7.09 -15.97
N LEU A 129 10.69 6.16 -15.34
CA LEU A 129 11.82 6.49 -14.46
C LEU A 129 13.00 7.07 -15.26
N GLY A 130 13.29 6.52 -16.45
CA GLY A 130 14.26 7.07 -17.38
C GLY A 130 13.90 8.49 -17.83
N TYR A 131 12.62 8.71 -18.15
CA TYR A 131 12.09 10.02 -18.51
C TYR A 131 12.22 11.04 -17.36
N LEU A 132 11.78 10.68 -16.15
CA LEU A 132 11.92 11.51 -14.95
C LEU A 132 13.38 11.89 -14.71
N ARG A 133 14.29 10.91 -14.75
CA ARG A 133 15.73 11.15 -14.56
C ARG A 133 16.30 12.11 -15.61
N GLN A 134 15.90 11.96 -16.88
CA GLN A 134 16.33 12.85 -17.95
C GLN A 134 15.82 14.28 -17.70
N LYS A 135 14.54 14.43 -17.36
CA LYS A 135 13.93 15.73 -17.04
C LYS A 135 14.60 16.43 -15.86
N LEU A 136 14.92 15.70 -14.79
CA LEU A 136 15.67 16.22 -13.65
C LEU A 136 17.08 16.68 -14.05
N THR A 137 17.76 15.92 -14.93
CA THR A 137 19.09 16.28 -15.44
C THR A 137 19.04 17.53 -16.31
N ASP A 138 18.09 17.59 -17.25
CA ASP A 138 17.95 18.71 -18.19
C ASP A 138 17.60 20.03 -17.50
N THR A 139 16.97 19.94 -16.32
CA THR A 139 16.58 21.10 -15.49
C THR A 139 17.56 21.39 -14.36
N GLY A 140 18.61 20.57 -14.17
CA GLY A 140 19.57 20.69 -13.08
C GLY A 140 19.03 20.32 -11.69
N LEU A 141 17.83 19.74 -11.63
CA LEU A 141 17.18 19.29 -10.40
C LEU A 141 17.73 17.97 -9.86
N ASP A 142 18.52 17.24 -10.63
CA ASP A 142 19.21 16.02 -10.20
C ASP A 142 20.20 16.24 -9.03
N GLN A 143 20.56 17.50 -8.76
CA GLN A 143 21.39 17.92 -7.62
C GLN A 143 20.61 18.40 -6.39
N SER A 144 19.28 18.49 -6.47
CA SER A 144 18.44 19.05 -5.39
C SER A 144 17.21 18.19 -5.05
N VAL A 145 16.78 17.32 -5.95
CA VAL A 145 15.63 16.44 -5.78
C VAL A 145 16.10 15.01 -5.48
N ASN A 146 15.59 14.45 -4.38
CA ASN A 146 15.68 13.02 -4.09
C ASN A 146 14.51 12.26 -4.71
N VAL A 147 14.73 11.03 -5.13
CA VAL A 147 13.69 10.16 -5.70
C VAL A 147 13.74 8.82 -4.98
N ILE A 148 12.59 8.38 -4.47
CA ILE A 148 12.38 7.05 -3.90
C ILE A 148 11.40 6.30 -4.80
N ILE A 149 11.75 5.08 -5.16
CA ILE A 149 10.92 4.13 -5.88
C ILE A 149 10.62 2.98 -4.93
N LEU A 150 9.34 2.71 -4.67
CA LEU A 150 8.92 1.70 -3.72
C LEU A 150 7.72 0.87 -4.22
N SER A 151 7.39 -0.19 -3.49
CA SER A 151 6.16 -0.97 -3.69
C SER A 151 5.58 -1.34 -2.33
N ASP A 152 4.25 -1.37 -2.24
CA ASP A 152 3.53 -1.86 -1.05
C ASP A 152 3.71 -3.37 -0.84
N HIS A 153 3.82 -4.16 -1.91
CA HIS A 153 4.04 -5.61 -1.84
C HIS A 153 4.64 -6.18 -3.13
N GLY A 154 4.83 -7.50 -3.15
CA GLY A 154 5.12 -8.31 -4.35
C GLY A 154 3.87 -9.05 -4.86
N MET A 155 4.03 -9.99 -5.79
CA MET A 155 2.94 -10.77 -6.37
C MET A 155 3.32 -12.25 -6.49
N ALA A 156 2.49 -13.15 -5.95
CA ALA A 156 2.66 -14.59 -6.06
C ALA A 156 1.87 -15.11 -7.27
N SER A 157 2.44 -16.09 -7.98
CA SER A 157 1.73 -16.81 -9.04
C SER A 157 0.64 -17.70 -8.45
N LEU A 158 -0.54 -17.71 -9.05
CA LEU A 158 -1.58 -18.68 -8.75
C LEU A 158 -1.59 -19.79 -9.80
N PRO A 159 -1.97 -21.03 -9.43
CA PRO A 159 -2.31 -22.07 -10.40
C PRO A 159 -3.42 -21.64 -11.34
N ASP A 160 -3.58 -22.35 -12.46
CA ASP A 160 -4.71 -22.14 -13.37
C ASP A 160 -6.03 -22.56 -12.70
N TYR A 161 -6.67 -21.58 -12.06
CA TYR A 161 -7.99 -21.75 -11.45
C TYR A 161 -9.08 -21.80 -12.50
N SER A 162 -10.15 -22.53 -12.16
CA SER A 162 -11.35 -22.64 -12.98
C SER A 162 -12.58 -22.45 -12.11
N ALA A 163 -13.76 -22.40 -12.72
CA ALA A 163 -15.03 -22.30 -12.00
C ALA A 163 -15.33 -23.53 -11.12
N THR A 164 -14.53 -24.60 -11.21
CA THR A 164 -14.71 -25.82 -10.42
C THR A 164 -13.43 -26.28 -9.72
N SER A 165 -12.32 -25.53 -9.80
CA SER A 165 -11.05 -25.94 -9.21
C SER A 165 -10.14 -24.77 -8.83
N GLY A 166 -9.39 -24.94 -7.74
CA GLY A 166 -8.33 -24.00 -7.33
C GLY A 166 -8.73 -22.99 -6.25
N TYR A 167 -9.99 -22.99 -5.85
CA TYR A 167 -10.49 -22.15 -4.75
C TYR A 167 -11.33 -22.97 -3.78
N ILE A 168 -11.62 -22.38 -2.63
CA ILE A 168 -12.50 -22.94 -1.61
C ILE A 168 -13.76 -22.10 -1.50
N SER A 169 -14.92 -22.74 -1.47
CA SER A 169 -16.20 -22.09 -1.23
C SER A 169 -16.49 -22.07 0.28
N LEU A 170 -16.61 -20.88 0.86
CA LEU A 170 -16.82 -20.75 2.30
C LEU A 170 -18.19 -21.29 2.74
N LYS A 171 -19.24 -21.11 1.92
CA LYS A 171 -20.59 -21.60 2.21
C LYS A 171 -20.69 -23.12 2.34
N ASP A 172 -19.72 -23.87 1.82
CA ASP A 172 -19.68 -25.33 1.95
C ASP A 172 -19.30 -25.76 3.37
N TYR A 173 -18.76 -24.83 4.16
CA TYR A 173 -18.27 -25.07 5.53
C TYR A 173 -19.03 -24.24 6.56
N VAL A 174 -19.42 -23.01 6.23
CA VAL A 174 -20.06 -22.05 7.15
C VAL A 174 -21.42 -21.62 6.62
N ASP A 175 -22.46 -21.62 7.45
CA ASP A 175 -23.73 -20.99 7.10
C ASP A 175 -23.54 -19.47 7.03
N VAL A 176 -23.64 -18.89 5.83
CA VAL A 176 -23.51 -17.45 5.61
C VAL A 176 -24.54 -16.63 6.40
N ASN A 177 -25.64 -17.24 6.84
CA ASN A 177 -26.62 -16.59 7.72
C ASN A 177 -26.11 -16.44 9.16
N ASP A 178 -25.04 -17.12 9.55
CA ASP A 178 -24.39 -16.96 10.85
C ASP A 178 -23.41 -15.79 10.87
N LEU A 179 -23.13 -15.20 9.70
CA LEU A 179 -22.17 -14.12 9.50
C LEU A 179 -22.88 -12.75 9.40
N LYS A 180 -22.18 -11.68 9.81
CA LYS A 180 -22.65 -10.31 9.65
C LYS A 180 -22.50 -9.89 8.18
N LYS A 181 -23.57 -9.33 7.60
CA LYS A 181 -23.56 -8.66 6.28
C LYS A 181 -23.51 -7.13 6.50
N PRO A 182 -22.92 -6.34 5.58
CA PRO A 182 -22.53 -6.64 4.19
C PRO A 182 -21.07 -7.08 4.01
N THR A 183 -20.52 -7.91 4.90
CA THR A 183 -19.12 -8.29 4.84
C THR A 183 -18.76 -9.15 3.65
N LEU A 184 -17.66 -8.78 2.95
CA LEU A 184 -17.09 -9.57 1.87
C LEU A 184 -16.21 -10.67 2.46
N TYR A 185 -16.55 -11.92 2.17
CA TYR A 185 -15.83 -13.10 2.64
C TYR A 185 -15.06 -13.78 1.50
N SER A 186 -14.09 -13.06 0.94
CA SER A 186 -13.27 -13.54 -0.16
C SER A 186 -11.83 -13.08 0.06
N ASP A 187 -10.87 -13.79 -0.54
CA ASP A 187 -9.40 -13.55 -0.61
C ASP A 187 -8.56 -14.58 0.18
N MET A 188 -7.25 -14.34 0.38
CA MET A 188 -6.37 -15.21 1.20
C MET A 188 -6.39 -14.88 2.70
N LEU A 189 -6.77 -13.65 3.07
CA LEU A 189 -6.83 -13.20 4.46
C LEU A 189 -8.22 -12.64 4.72
N VAL A 190 -9.11 -13.46 5.26
CA VAL A 190 -10.54 -13.13 5.34
C VAL A 190 -10.95 -12.75 6.75
N HIS A 191 -11.59 -11.58 6.86
CA HIS A 191 -12.14 -11.10 8.12
C HIS A 191 -13.50 -11.73 8.39
N ILE A 192 -13.57 -12.66 9.34
CA ILE A 192 -14.83 -13.34 9.68
C ILE A 192 -15.52 -12.62 10.85
N TRP A 193 -16.76 -12.18 10.61
CA TRP A 193 -17.59 -11.48 11.60
C TRP A 193 -18.84 -12.31 11.92
N PRO A 194 -18.79 -13.20 12.92
CA PRO A 194 -19.96 -13.95 13.36
C PRO A 194 -21.05 -13.03 13.93
N LYS A 195 -22.32 -13.40 13.78
CA LYS A 195 -23.43 -12.79 14.52
C LYS A 195 -23.29 -13.07 16.02
N ASP A 196 -23.94 -12.24 16.81
CA ASP A 196 -23.83 -12.28 18.27
C ASP A 196 -24.26 -13.66 18.79
N GLY A 197 -23.43 -14.26 19.66
CA GLY A 197 -23.63 -15.60 20.20
C GLY A 197 -23.18 -16.77 19.31
N LEU A 198 -22.74 -16.51 18.06
CA LEU A 198 -22.35 -17.57 17.11
C LEU A 198 -20.84 -17.76 16.96
N LEU A 199 -20.01 -17.04 17.73
CA LEU A 199 -18.54 -17.08 17.62
C LEU A 199 -17.97 -18.50 17.63
N GLU A 200 -18.31 -19.31 18.64
CA GLU A 200 -17.75 -20.66 18.78
C GLU A 200 -18.29 -21.63 17.73
N LYS A 201 -19.55 -21.46 17.29
CA LYS A 201 -20.12 -22.25 16.19
C LYS A 201 -19.35 -21.98 14.90
N VAL A 202 -19.26 -20.71 14.50
CA VAL A 202 -18.56 -20.31 13.28
C VAL A 202 -17.08 -20.70 13.34
N HIS A 203 -16.43 -20.53 14.50
CA HIS A 203 -15.06 -21.00 14.70
C HIS A 203 -14.93 -22.51 14.44
N SER A 204 -15.81 -23.33 15.03
CA SER A 204 -15.81 -24.79 14.81
C SER A 204 -16.07 -25.18 13.35
N ASP A 205 -16.97 -24.45 12.67
CA ASP A 205 -17.29 -24.68 11.27
C ASP A 205 -16.06 -24.38 10.38
N LEU A 206 -15.38 -23.26 10.63
CA LEU A 206 -14.18 -22.83 9.91
C LEU A 206 -13.01 -23.79 10.04
N LEU A 207 -12.87 -24.53 11.15
CA LEU A 207 -11.80 -25.52 11.32
C LEU A 207 -11.85 -26.65 10.27
N ASN A 208 -12.99 -26.82 9.59
CA ASN A 208 -13.14 -27.79 8.51
C ASN A 208 -12.72 -27.25 7.14
N VAL A 209 -12.42 -25.95 7.03
CA VAL A 209 -11.98 -25.31 5.77
C VAL A 209 -10.55 -25.80 5.46
N PRO A 210 -10.34 -26.52 4.34
CA PRO A 210 -9.03 -27.08 4.02
C PRO A 210 -8.02 -25.97 3.70
N HIS A 211 -6.72 -26.28 3.85
CA HIS A 211 -5.63 -25.36 3.52
C HIS A 211 -5.72 -23.99 4.19
N SER A 212 -6.28 -23.94 5.39
CA SER A 212 -6.48 -22.71 6.13
C SER A 212 -5.92 -22.80 7.55
N ILE A 213 -5.73 -21.64 8.17
CA ILE A 213 -5.50 -21.46 9.59
C ILE A 213 -6.59 -20.52 10.09
N VAL A 214 -7.32 -20.95 11.12
CA VAL A 214 -8.33 -20.14 11.78
C VAL A 214 -7.71 -19.60 13.06
N LEU A 215 -7.74 -18.28 13.24
CA LEU A 215 -7.20 -17.61 14.41
C LEU A 215 -8.31 -16.79 15.07
N LYS A 216 -8.55 -17.00 16.36
CA LYS A 216 -9.23 -15.98 17.16
C LYS A 216 -8.33 -14.75 17.27
N LYS A 217 -8.94 -13.59 17.47
CA LYS A 217 -8.22 -12.30 17.57
C LYS A 217 -7.02 -12.37 18.54
N GLU A 218 -7.21 -13.01 19.69
CA GLU A 218 -6.18 -13.19 20.73
C GLU A 218 -5.06 -14.17 20.34
N GLU A 219 -5.31 -15.08 19.40
CA GLU A 219 -4.36 -16.10 18.92
C GLU A 219 -3.49 -15.61 17.77
N ILE A 220 -3.82 -14.46 17.17
CA ILE A 220 -3.02 -13.85 16.12
C ILE A 220 -1.60 -13.57 16.66
N PRO A 221 -0.54 -13.98 15.94
CA PRO A 221 0.85 -13.79 16.38
C PRO A 221 1.15 -12.33 16.72
N GLU A 222 1.88 -12.11 17.81
CA GLU A 222 2.28 -10.76 18.25
C GLU A 222 3.15 -10.06 17.19
N ASP A 223 4.04 -10.84 16.58
CA ASP A 223 5.05 -10.43 15.61
C ASP A 223 4.41 -9.92 14.29
N TRP A 224 3.13 -10.21 14.05
CA TRP A 224 2.39 -9.63 12.92
C TRP A 224 1.99 -8.18 13.18
N HIS A 225 2.08 -7.72 14.44
CA HIS A 225 1.64 -6.40 14.90
C HIS A 225 0.19 -6.06 14.50
N TYR A 226 -0.63 -7.10 14.32
CA TYR A 226 -1.93 -6.97 13.68
C TYR A 226 -3.08 -6.89 14.70
N LYS A 227 -3.10 -7.78 15.69
CA LYS A 227 -4.27 -8.09 16.53
C LYS A 227 -4.86 -6.94 17.36
N ARG A 228 -4.07 -5.88 17.60
CA ARG A 228 -4.50 -4.69 18.36
C ARG A 228 -5.22 -3.66 17.50
N GLY A 229 -5.27 -3.85 16.18
CA GLY A 229 -5.97 -2.94 15.27
C GLY A 229 -7.47 -2.85 15.56
N LYS A 230 -8.02 -1.64 15.41
CA LYS A 230 -9.44 -1.33 15.61
C LYS A 230 -10.36 -2.23 14.78
N TYR A 231 -9.98 -2.50 13.54
CA TYR A 231 -10.79 -3.22 12.56
C TYR A 231 -10.44 -4.71 12.42
N VAL A 232 -9.67 -5.25 13.38
CA VAL A 232 -9.35 -6.68 13.41
C VAL A 232 -10.59 -7.48 13.83
N PRO A 233 -10.99 -8.48 13.05
CA PRO A 233 -12.19 -9.29 13.29
C PRO A 233 -12.04 -10.19 14.53
N PRO A 234 -13.15 -10.73 15.07
CA PRO A 234 -13.12 -11.77 16.10
C PRO A 234 -12.42 -13.05 15.63
N LEU A 235 -12.58 -13.40 14.34
CA LEU A 235 -12.01 -14.57 13.70
C LEU A 235 -11.31 -14.15 12.40
N LEU A 236 -10.09 -14.64 12.20
CA LEU A 236 -9.31 -14.45 10.99
C LEU A 236 -9.10 -15.80 10.32
N LEU A 237 -9.54 -15.92 9.06
CA LEU A 237 -9.29 -17.09 8.23
C LEU A 237 -8.11 -16.79 7.31
N VAL A 238 -7.00 -17.49 7.51
CA VAL A 238 -5.75 -17.32 6.76
C VAL A 238 -5.57 -18.51 5.82
N MET A 239 -5.67 -18.27 4.52
CA MET A 239 -5.46 -19.30 3.50
C MET A 239 -3.97 -19.53 3.26
N GLN A 240 -3.57 -20.79 3.18
CA GLN A 240 -2.23 -21.19 2.82
C GLN A 240 -2.05 -21.06 1.31
N TYR A 241 -0.96 -20.42 0.87
CA TYR A 241 -0.60 -20.38 -0.54
C TYR A 241 -0.63 -21.80 -1.17
N PRO A 242 -1.18 -21.98 -2.39
CA PRO A 242 -1.71 -20.92 -3.25
C PRO A 242 -3.19 -20.58 -3.02
N TRP A 243 -3.88 -21.23 -2.09
CA TRP A 243 -5.34 -21.23 -2.02
C TRP A 243 -5.97 -19.88 -1.72
N LEU A 244 -7.13 -19.65 -2.36
CA LEU A 244 -8.04 -18.55 -2.07
C LEU A 244 -9.39 -19.11 -1.60
N VAL A 245 -10.12 -18.32 -0.83
CA VAL A 245 -11.51 -18.61 -0.46
C VAL A 245 -12.45 -17.54 -1.03
N PHE A 246 -13.68 -17.94 -1.35
CA PHE A 246 -14.77 -17.07 -1.79
C PHE A 246 -16.06 -17.44 -1.03
N GLU A 247 -16.98 -16.49 -0.82
CA GLU A 247 -18.23 -16.76 -0.07
C GLU A 247 -19.05 -17.91 -0.69
N ASP A 248 -19.24 -17.89 -2.00
CA ASP A 248 -20.00 -18.89 -2.77
C ASP A 248 -19.08 -19.51 -3.86
N ALA A 249 -19.37 -19.31 -5.12
CA ALA A 249 -18.51 -19.70 -6.22
C ALA A 249 -17.41 -18.66 -6.36
N ALA A 250 -16.24 -19.08 -6.85
CA ALA A 250 -15.25 -18.11 -7.26
C ALA A 250 -15.85 -17.28 -8.40
N ILE A 251 -15.96 -15.99 -8.15
CA ILE A 251 -16.38 -15.02 -9.14
C ILE A 251 -15.10 -14.65 -9.88
N PRO A 252 -14.96 -15.01 -11.17
CA PRO A 252 -13.81 -14.56 -11.92
C PRO A 252 -13.85 -13.04 -11.94
N TRP A 253 -12.69 -12.40 -11.80
CA TRP A 253 -12.64 -10.95 -11.70
C TRP A 253 -12.90 -10.36 -13.09
N THR A 254 -13.64 -9.27 -13.13
CA THR A 254 -13.96 -8.57 -14.37
C THR A 254 -12.97 -7.45 -14.60
N TRP A 255 -12.25 -7.54 -15.72
CA TRP A 255 -11.36 -6.50 -16.24
C TRP A 255 -11.78 -6.13 -17.65
N ASP A 256 -12.09 -4.86 -17.91
CA ASP A 256 -12.40 -4.34 -19.24
C ASP A 256 -13.42 -5.19 -20.03
N ASN A 257 -14.53 -5.55 -19.38
CA ASN A 257 -15.60 -6.42 -19.92
C ASN A 257 -15.23 -7.89 -20.17
N ALA A 258 -14.06 -8.34 -19.70
CA ALA A 258 -13.65 -9.75 -19.72
C ALA A 258 -13.57 -10.31 -18.30
N THR A 259 -14.12 -11.50 -18.11
CA THR A 259 -14.18 -12.17 -16.82
C THR A 259 -13.22 -13.37 -16.84
N GLN A 260 -12.19 -13.37 -15.99
CA GLN A 260 -11.22 -14.46 -15.89
C GLN A 260 -10.79 -14.69 -14.43
N PHE A 261 -10.26 -15.87 -14.11
CA PHE A 261 -9.69 -16.11 -12.78
C PHE A 261 -8.32 -15.42 -12.67
N PRO A 262 -7.98 -14.88 -11.47
CA PRO A 262 -6.67 -14.30 -11.26
C PRO A 262 -5.59 -15.38 -11.38
N ARG A 263 -4.49 -15.02 -12.05
CA ARG A 263 -3.26 -15.81 -12.18
C ARG A 263 -2.15 -15.33 -11.26
N GLY A 264 -2.38 -14.24 -10.55
CA GLY A 264 -1.54 -13.78 -9.46
C GLY A 264 -2.39 -13.28 -8.29
N SER A 265 -1.87 -13.38 -7.08
CA SER A 265 -2.40 -12.66 -5.93
C SER A 265 -1.30 -12.36 -4.91
N HIS A 266 -1.65 -11.56 -3.91
CA HIS A 266 -0.77 -11.00 -2.90
C HIS A 266 -1.50 -10.96 -1.56
N GLY A 267 -0.81 -10.66 -0.46
CA GLY A 267 -1.41 -10.63 0.89
C GLY A 267 -1.25 -11.95 1.67
N PHE A 268 -0.47 -12.88 1.12
CA PHE A 268 0.10 -14.00 1.88
C PHE A 268 1.16 -13.50 2.87
N SER A 269 1.75 -14.43 3.65
CA SER A 269 2.82 -14.13 4.60
C SER A 269 3.92 -13.27 4.00
N ASN A 270 4.21 -12.12 4.64
CA ASN A 270 5.27 -11.19 4.26
C ASN A 270 6.70 -11.80 4.34
N SER A 271 6.86 -12.97 4.97
CA SER A 271 8.11 -13.72 4.98
C SER A 271 8.46 -14.35 3.62
N ARG A 272 7.50 -14.49 2.70
CA ARG A 272 7.74 -15.05 1.37
C ARG A 272 8.47 -14.05 0.48
N MET A 273 9.40 -14.55 -0.33
CA MET A 273 10.16 -13.70 -1.26
C MET A 273 9.29 -13.03 -2.32
N ASP A 274 8.26 -13.72 -2.81
CA ASP A 274 7.32 -13.18 -3.81
C ASP A 274 6.32 -12.17 -3.23
N MET A 275 6.29 -11.96 -1.90
CA MET A 275 5.50 -10.91 -1.25
C MET A 275 6.31 -9.64 -0.95
N LYS A 276 7.63 -9.66 -1.17
CA LYS A 276 8.49 -8.50 -0.91
C LYS A 276 8.35 -7.47 -2.01
N GLY A 277 8.19 -6.20 -1.61
CA GLY A 277 8.24 -5.06 -2.52
C GLY A 277 9.65 -4.67 -2.93
N VAL A 278 9.75 -3.68 -3.82
CA VAL A 278 11.02 -3.04 -4.19
C VAL A 278 11.25 -1.78 -3.37
N PHE A 279 12.51 -1.43 -3.12
CA PHE A 279 12.92 -0.12 -2.62
C PHE A 279 14.21 0.29 -3.33
N MET A 280 14.18 1.41 -4.04
CA MET A 280 15.33 2.01 -4.71
C MET A 280 15.28 3.51 -4.46
N ALA A 281 16.43 4.16 -4.40
CA ALA A 281 16.47 5.61 -4.27
C ALA A 281 17.69 6.20 -4.95
N PHE A 282 17.57 7.45 -5.41
CA PHE A 282 18.67 8.24 -5.92
C PHE A 282 18.43 9.72 -5.65
N GLY A 283 19.49 10.50 -5.55
CA GLY A 283 19.38 11.93 -5.25
C GLY A 283 20.63 12.47 -4.56
N PRO A 284 20.66 13.77 -4.24
CA PRO A 284 21.78 14.40 -3.57
C PRO A 284 22.05 13.87 -2.15
N ASP A 285 21.03 13.42 -1.42
CA ASP A 285 21.19 12.99 -0.02
C ASP A 285 21.51 11.50 0.13
N PHE A 286 21.32 10.71 -0.94
CA PHE A 286 21.56 9.27 -0.94
C PHE A 286 23.00 8.92 -1.33
N ARG A 287 23.56 7.88 -0.69
CA ARG A 287 24.84 7.28 -1.08
C ARG A 287 24.72 6.62 -2.46
N LYS A 288 25.71 6.87 -3.32
CA LYS A 288 25.77 6.25 -4.66
C LYS A 288 26.36 4.85 -4.57
N GLY A 289 25.77 3.91 -5.31
CA GLY A 289 26.24 2.51 -5.35
C GLY A 289 26.13 1.78 -4.02
N TYR A 290 25.27 2.26 -3.12
CA TYR A 290 25.01 1.63 -1.83
C TYR A 290 23.91 0.60 -1.97
N GLU A 291 24.18 -0.62 -1.52
CA GLU A 291 23.20 -1.70 -1.42
C GLU A 291 22.82 -1.88 0.04
N ALA A 292 21.57 -1.56 0.37
CA ALA A 292 21.06 -1.74 1.72
C ALA A 292 20.73 -3.21 2.00
N GLY A 293 20.76 -3.60 3.28
CA GLY A 293 20.11 -4.83 3.71
C GLY A 293 18.58 -4.74 3.58
N ALA A 294 17.87 -5.82 3.91
CA ALA A 294 16.42 -5.78 3.96
C ALA A 294 15.92 -4.75 4.98
N ILE A 295 14.95 -3.94 4.56
CA ILE A 295 14.21 -2.99 5.41
C ILE A 295 12.76 -3.44 5.52
N ASP A 296 12.06 -2.92 6.54
CA ASP A 296 10.61 -3.05 6.62
C ASP A 296 9.96 -1.77 6.09
N ILE A 297 8.78 -1.87 5.47
CA ILE A 297 8.05 -0.71 4.92
C ILE A 297 7.78 0.37 5.99
N VAL A 298 7.70 -0.02 7.27
CA VAL A 298 7.54 0.90 8.40
C VAL A 298 8.77 1.79 8.66
N ASP A 299 9.93 1.42 8.12
CA ASP A 299 11.16 2.21 8.23
C ASP A 299 11.17 3.42 7.30
N GLU A 300 10.33 3.41 6.25
CA GLU A 300 10.36 4.41 5.19
C GLU A 300 9.85 5.79 5.65
N TYR A 301 8.87 5.83 6.55
CA TYR A 301 8.28 7.10 7.03
C TYR A 301 9.33 8.05 7.63
N GLN A 302 10.16 7.55 8.54
CA GLN A 302 11.20 8.34 9.19
C GLN A 302 12.33 8.72 8.22
N LEU A 303 12.64 7.86 7.25
CA LEU A 303 13.59 8.17 6.19
C LEU A 303 13.07 9.34 5.33
N MET A 304 11.80 9.31 4.96
CA MET A 304 11.19 10.39 4.19
C MET A 304 11.04 11.68 5.01
N CYS A 305 10.68 11.59 6.30
CA CYS A 305 10.70 12.76 7.20
C CYS A 305 12.09 13.40 7.25
N ARG A 306 13.14 12.58 7.32
CA ARG A 306 14.52 13.05 7.30
C ARG A 306 14.87 13.80 6.01
N LEU A 307 14.46 13.29 4.85
CA LEU A 307 14.71 13.93 3.56
C LEU A 307 13.97 15.27 3.40
N LEU A 308 12.82 15.43 4.06
CA LEU A 308 12.06 16.69 4.06
C LEU A 308 12.53 17.70 5.12
N ASP A 309 13.50 17.33 5.95
CA ASP A 309 13.89 18.10 7.15
C ASP A 309 12.71 18.37 8.09
N ILE A 310 11.91 17.33 8.37
CA ILE A 310 10.80 17.39 9.32
C ILE A 310 10.97 16.36 10.44
N ILE A 311 10.44 16.68 11.62
CA ILE A 311 10.51 15.79 12.78
C ILE A 311 9.47 14.67 12.58
N PRO A 312 9.88 13.39 12.53
CA PRO A 312 8.92 12.29 12.43
C PRO A 312 8.10 12.17 13.72
N LEU A 313 6.83 11.82 13.58
CA LEU A 313 6.00 11.39 14.71
C LEU A 313 6.47 10.04 15.25
N PRO A 314 6.07 9.66 16.49
CA PRO A 314 6.29 8.30 16.98
C PRO A 314 5.76 7.26 15.99
N ASN A 315 6.64 6.35 15.59
CA ASN A 315 6.39 5.37 14.54
C ASN A 315 7.08 4.05 14.87
N ASN A 316 6.81 3.01 14.06
CA ASN A 316 7.32 1.66 14.30
C ASN A 316 8.59 1.33 13.47
N GLY A 317 9.16 2.31 12.78
CA GLY A 317 10.38 2.16 12.01
C GLY A 317 11.63 2.05 12.88
N THR A 318 12.64 1.38 12.35
CA THR A 318 13.97 1.19 12.97
C THR A 318 15.01 1.96 12.18
N TRP A 319 15.48 3.10 12.74
CA TRP A 319 16.37 4.03 12.03
C TRP A 319 17.66 3.39 11.53
N SER A 320 18.27 2.50 12.32
CA SER A 320 19.53 1.84 11.97
C SER A 320 19.46 0.95 10.72
N ARG A 321 18.26 0.61 10.22
CA ARG A 321 18.08 -0.14 8.96
C ARG A 321 18.18 0.74 7.72
N VAL A 322 17.91 2.04 7.86
CA VAL A 322 17.84 2.99 6.73
C VAL A 322 18.92 4.08 6.79
N GLU A 323 19.50 4.37 7.95
CA GLU A 323 20.44 5.48 8.11
C GLU A 323 21.69 5.38 7.22
N GLY A 324 22.15 4.15 6.97
CA GLY A 324 23.31 3.88 6.13
C GLY A 324 23.11 4.21 4.65
N MET A 325 21.86 4.46 4.22
CA MET A 325 21.53 4.86 2.84
C MET A 325 21.89 6.32 2.56
N LEU A 326 21.97 7.16 3.59
CA LEU A 326 22.18 8.60 3.45
C LEU A 326 23.66 8.99 3.55
N LEU A 327 24.05 10.08 2.90
CA LEU A 327 25.38 10.66 3.06
C LEU A 327 25.57 11.18 4.50
N ASP A 328 26.79 11.11 5.02
CA ASP A 328 27.11 11.68 6.33
C ASP A 328 26.86 13.19 6.29
N GLY A 329 25.99 13.68 7.16
CA GLY A 329 25.56 15.08 7.14
C GLY A 329 24.33 15.37 6.28
N ALA A 330 23.63 14.35 5.75
CA ALA A 330 22.24 14.45 5.33
C ALA A 330 21.39 14.84 6.56
N ILE A 331 21.40 16.13 6.85
CA ILE A 331 20.68 16.97 7.82
C ILE A 331 20.79 16.61 9.31
N SER A 332 21.98 16.62 9.92
CA SER A 332 22.15 16.46 11.38
C SER A 332 21.06 17.21 12.19
N GLY A 333 20.26 16.47 12.97
CA GLY A 333 19.25 17.02 13.88
C GLY A 333 19.90 17.71 15.09
N THR A 334 20.72 18.72 14.84
CA THR A 334 21.23 19.63 15.85
C THR A 334 20.81 21.03 15.44
N VAL A 335 19.93 21.61 16.25
CA VAL A 335 19.53 23.02 16.22
C VAL A 335 20.78 23.88 16.03
N SER A 336 20.95 24.44 14.83
CA SER A 336 21.86 25.55 14.58
C SER A 336 21.21 26.49 13.58
N GLN A 337 20.93 27.69 14.07
CA GLN A 337 20.42 28.82 13.33
C GLN A 337 21.31 29.14 12.10
N HIS A 338 20.67 29.32 10.95
CA HIS A 338 21.18 29.86 9.67
C HIS A 338 21.90 28.88 8.71
N ALA A 339 21.13 28.10 7.96
CA ALA A 339 21.23 27.96 6.49
C ALA A 339 20.07 27.08 6.00
N CYS A 340 19.14 27.67 5.23
CA CYS A 340 18.03 26.96 4.63
C CYS A 340 18.55 26.25 3.37
N VAL A 341 18.69 24.93 3.42
CA VAL A 341 18.74 24.08 2.22
C VAL A 341 17.55 23.14 2.35
N VAL A 342 16.51 23.43 1.59
CA VAL A 342 15.31 22.60 1.54
C VAL A 342 15.61 21.47 0.57
N SER A 343 15.84 20.26 1.10
CA SER A 343 15.83 19.05 0.29
C SER A 343 14.38 18.65 0.00
N THR A 344 14.11 18.29 -1.26
CA THR A 344 12.78 17.88 -1.74
C THR A 344 12.83 16.46 -2.31
N PHE A 345 11.68 15.75 -2.37
CA PHE A 345 11.67 14.40 -2.97
C PHE A 345 10.40 14.01 -3.75
N VAL A 346 10.56 13.01 -4.63
CA VAL A 346 9.49 12.29 -5.35
C VAL A 346 9.39 10.84 -4.86
N ILE A 347 8.20 10.35 -4.51
CA ILE A 347 7.93 8.91 -4.32
C ILE A 347 7.21 8.35 -5.55
N VAL A 348 7.71 7.25 -6.10
CA VAL A 348 7.02 6.48 -7.15
C VAL A 348 6.69 5.08 -6.61
N GLN A 349 5.40 4.75 -6.48
CA GLN A 349 4.92 3.46 -5.94
C GLN A 349 4.26 2.59 -7.02
N PHE A 350 4.60 1.29 -7.06
CA PHE A 350 4.30 0.41 -8.21
C PHE A 350 3.38 -0.82 -8.02
N MET A 351 2.73 -1.05 -6.86
CA MET A 351 1.70 -2.11 -6.72
C MET A 351 0.48 -1.66 -5.89
N SER A 352 -0.60 -2.48 -5.76
CA SER A 352 -1.86 -2.13 -5.06
C SER A 352 -2.28 -3.11 -3.96
N ILE A 353 -1.88 -2.82 -2.73
CA ILE A 353 -2.67 -3.03 -1.51
C ILE A 353 -2.40 -1.84 -0.60
N TYR A 354 -3.46 -1.35 0.02
CA TYR A 354 -3.43 -0.24 0.97
C TYR A 354 -2.70 -0.62 2.27
N PHE A 355 -1.38 -0.68 2.22
CA PHE A 355 -0.54 -0.28 3.34
C PHE A 355 -0.03 1.11 3.01
N SER A 356 -0.81 2.15 3.37
CA SER A 356 -0.08 3.36 3.73
C SER A 356 0.76 2.99 4.95
N VAL A 357 2.01 3.47 4.97
CA VAL A 357 2.85 3.41 6.16
C VAL A 357 2.13 4.19 7.26
N TYR A 358 1.33 3.46 8.05
CA TYR A 358 0.56 4.01 9.15
C TYR A 358 1.34 3.73 10.42
N CYS A 359 1.76 4.81 11.07
CA CYS A 359 2.31 4.75 12.42
C CYS A 359 1.21 4.27 13.37
N LEU A 360 1.33 3.05 13.90
CA LEU A 360 0.53 2.63 15.03
C LEU A 360 1.14 3.26 16.28
N LEU A 361 0.42 4.24 16.84
CA LEU A 361 0.66 4.73 18.18
C LEU A 361 0.31 3.61 19.18
N TYR A 362 1.28 3.24 20.02
CA TYR A 362 1.03 2.52 21.28
C TYR A 362 1.17 3.47 22.46
#